data_AF-A0A7J4N2H0-F1
#
_entry.id   AF-A0A7J4N2H0-F1
#
_cell.length_a   1.000
_cell.length_b   1.000
_cell.length_c   1.000
_cell.angle_alpha   90.00
_cell.angle_beta   90.00
_cell.angle_gamma   90.00
#
_symmetry.space_group_name_H-M   'P 1'
#
loop_
_entity.id
_entity.type
_entity.pdbx_description
1 polymer ?
#
loop_
_entity_poly.entity_id
_entity_poly.type
_entity_poly.pdbx_seq_one_letter_code
_entity_poly.pdbx_strand_id
1 'polypeptide(L)'
;FSGPLIAVGDVTVLAFQNLGRPADIALVDGQTKREEWEGSNEIDFSLYDNLLECNSPAGYLSRSLLKSCESSISSWMEDEESSIIRVVGEEDLSPLLLHPMAPIGSVVLYGQPGRGLVIRWCDEESKIRCRNLLRGFSVD
;
A
#
# COMPACT_ATOMS: atom_id res chain seq x y z
N PHE A 1 14.09 -2.71 -9.44
CA PHE A 1 13.68 -1.38 -8.94
C PHE A 1 14.77 -0.88 -8.00
N SER A 2 14.88 0.44 -7.82
CA SER A 2 15.86 1.08 -6.92
C SER A 2 15.21 1.73 -5.70
N GLY A 3 13.88 1.73 -5.61
CA GLY A 3 13.10 2.11 -4.43
C GLY A 3 12.28 0.93 -3.89
N PRO A 4 11.44 1.13 -2.86
CA PRO A 4 10.70 0.05 -2.22
C PRO A 4 9.72 -0.65 -3.16
N LEU A 5 9.57 -1.94 -2.91
CA LEU A 5 8.45 -2.78 -3.33
C LEU A 5 7.26 -2.52 -2.40
N ILE A 6 6.21 -1.94 -2.94
CA ILE A 6 5.00 -1.61 -2.19
C ILE A 6 3.88 -2.55 -2.65
N ALA A 7 3.37 -3.40 -1.75
CA ALA A 7 2.26 -4.31 -2.03
C ALA A 7 0.99 -3.82 -1.33
N VAL A 8 -0.11 -3.73 -2.08
CA VAL A 8 -1.41 -3.29 -1.60
C VAL A 8 -2.43 -4.42 -1.81
N GLY A 9 -3.14 -4.74 -0.74
CA GLY A 9 -4.17 -5.77 -0.65
C GLY A 9 -3.63 -7.12 -0.22
N ASP A 10 -4.42 -7.79 0.62
CA ASP A 10 -4.08 -9.02 1.34
C ASP A 10 -3.53 -10.13 0.44
N VAL A 11 -4.18 -10.38 -0.70
CA VAL A 11 -3.74 -11.41 -1.66
C VAL A 11 -2.37 -11.08 -2.26
N THR A 12 -2.11 -9.81 -2.56
CA THR A 12 -0.82 -9.37 -3.10
C THR A 12 0.27 -9.55 -2.05
N VAL A 13 0.00 -9.10 -0.82
CA VAL A 13 0.94 -9.17 0.31
C VAL A 13 1.26 -10.64 0.62
N LEU A 14 0.25 -11.49 0.78
CA LEU A 14 0.46 -12.92 1.05
C LEU A 14 1.22 -13.63 -0.07
N ALA A 15 0.96 -13.28 -1.33
CA ALA A 15 1.70 -13.86 -2.46
C ALA A 15 3.21 -13.57 -2.37
N PHE A 16 3.60 -12.33 -2.02
CA PHE A 16 5.00 -11.96 -1.84
C PHE A 16 5.64 -12.65 -0.64
N GLN A 17 4.91 -12.72 0.49
CA GLN A 17 5.33 -13.49 1.66
C GLN A 17 5.61 -14.96 1.29
N ASN A 18 4.67 -15.63 0.61
CA ASN A 18 4.78 -17.04 0.24
C ASN A 18 5.90 -17.32 -0.79
N LEU A 19 6.32 -16.31 -1.55
CA LEU A 19 7.49 -16.39 -2.42
C LEU A 19 8.82 -16.21 -1.66
N GLY A 20 8.79 -16.04 -0.33
CA GLY A 20 9.97 -15.79 0.49
C GLY A 20 10.53 -14.38 0.32
N ARG A 21 9.72 -13.44 -0.18
CA ARG A 21 10.10 -12.06 -0.40
C ARG A 21 8.96 -11.11 -0.02
N PRO A 22 8.72 -10.89 1.28
CA PRO A 22 7.77 -9.87 1.74
C PRO A 22 8.04 -8.52 1.07
N ALA A 23 6.98 -7.74 0.89
CA ALA A 23 7.13 -6.38 0.38
C ALA A 23 7.89 -5.49 1.38
N ASP A 24 8.58 -4.47 0.89
CA ASP A 24 9.24 -3.49 1.77
C ASP A 24 8.18 -2.66 2.52
N ILE A 25 7.08 -2.34 1.83
CA ILE A 25 5.91 -1.69 2.42
C ILE A 25 4.66 -2.49 2.02
N ALA A 26 3.88 -2.94 2.99
CA ALA A 26 2.63 -3.68 2.78
C ALA A 26 1.42 -2.92 3.33
N LEU A 27 0.30 -2.97 2.61
CA LEU A 27 -0.98 -2.44 3.06
C LEU A 27 -2.03 -3.54 2.96
N VAL A 28 -2.72 -3.81 4.06
CA VAL A 28 -3.74 -4.87 4.19
C VAL A 28 -4.93 -4.33 4.95
N ASP A 29 -6.14 -4.73 4.59
CA ASP A 29 -7.37 -4.36 5.30
C ASP A 29 -8.04 -5.56 5.99
N GLY A 30 -7.50 -6.78 5.76
CA GLY A 30 -8.04 -8.02 6.31
C GLY A 30 -9.29 -8.52 5.57
N GLN A 31 -9.72 -7.82 4.52
CA GLN A 31 -10.90 -8.14 3.72
C GLN A 31 -10.49 -8.46 2.29
N THR A 32 -11.16 -9.41 1.65
CA THR A 32 -11.15 -9.44 0.18
C THR A 32 -12.57 -9.60 -0.33
N LYS A 33 -13.00 -8.71 -1.22
CA LYS A 33 -14.37 -8.68 -1.79
C LYS A 33 -15.49 -8.46 -0.76
N ARG A 34 -15.24 -7.77 0.36
CA ARG A 34 -16.22 -7.47 1.43
C ARG A 34 -16.72 -8.69 2.21
N GLU A 35 -15.94 -9.77 2.23
CA GLU A 35 -16.09 -10.90 3.14
C GLU A 35 -14.73 -11.13 3.84
N GLU A 36 -14.73 -11.69 5.06
CA GLU A 36 -13.49 -12.11 5.73
C GLU A 36 -12.77 -13.12 4.84
N TRP A 37 -11.55 -12.80 4.44
CA TRP A 37 -10.73 -13.74 3.69
C TRP A 37 -10.02 -14.67 4.68
N GLU A 38 -10.33 -15.96 4.67
CA GLU A 38 -9.68 -16.93 5.58
C GLU A 38 -8.14 -16.86 5.51
N GLY A 39 -7.58 -16.48 4.35
CA GLY A 39 -6.14 -16.32 4.14
C GLY A 39 -5.52 -15.05 4.73
N SER A 40 -6.30 -14.06 5.20
CA SER A 40 -5.71 -12.84 5.79
C SER A 40 -5.02 -13.15 7.11
N ASN A 41 -5.48 -14.19 7.83
CA ASN A 41 -4.84 -14.73 9.02
C ASN A 41 -3.48 -15.40 8.73
N GLU A 42 -3.16 -15.68 7.46
CA GLU A 42 -1.86 -16.24 7.06
C GLU A 42 -0.79 -15.17 6.86
N ILE A 43 -1.17 -13.88 6.81
CA ILE A 43 -0.21 -12.78 6.70
C ILE A 43 0.54 -12.65 8.02
N ASP A 44 1.85 -12.86 7.97
CA ASP A 44 2.72 -12.83 9.13
C ASP A 44 3.29 -11.42 9.32
N PHE A 45 2.64 -10.66 10.21
CA PHE A 45 3.06 -9.31 10.56
C PHE A 45 4.46 -9.29 11.20
N SER A 46 4.94 -10.39 11.79
CA SER A 46 6.27 -10.43 12.44
C SER A 46 7.45 -10.38 11.46
N LEU A 47 7.18 -10.48 10.15
CA LEU A 47 8.17 -10.32 9.09
C LEU A 47 8.56 -8.86 8.82
N TYR A 48 7.89 -7.90 9.46
CA TYR A 48 8.06 -6.47 9.25
C TYR A 48 8.65 -5.78 10.48
N ASP A 49 9.51 -4.80 10.26
CA ASP A 49 10.13 -4.01 11.34
C ASP A 49 9.11 -3.09 12.02
N ASN A 50 8.22 -2.50 11.21
CA ASN A 50 7.21 -1.54 11.65
C ASN A 50 5.78 -2.04 11.43
N LEU A 51 4.98 -2.04 12.50
CA LEU A 51 3.55 -2.34 12.46
C LEU A 51 2.75 -1.05 12.64
N LEU A 52 2.09 -0.60 11.58
CA LEU A 52 1.28 0.61 11.59
C LEU A 52 -0.20 0.27 11.48
N GLU A 53 -1.06 1.12 12.03
CA GLU A 53 -2.50 1.02 11.89
C GLU A 53 -3.10 2.35 11.47
N CYS A 54 -4.10 2.33 10.59
CA CYS A 54 -4.84 3.53 10.22
C CYS A 54 -6.32 3.22 9.94
N ASN A 55 -7.15 4.25 9.99
CA ASN A 55 -8.55 4.16 9.58
C ASN A 55 -8.72 4.78 8.20
N SER A 56 -9.39 4.11 7.27
CA SER A 56 -9.61 4.61 5.90
C SER A 56 -11.02 4.23 5.43
N PRO A 57 -12.06 5.05 5.69
CA PRO A 57 -13.41 4.71 5.27
C PRO A 57 -13.54 4.51 3.76
N ALA A 58 -14.52 3.72 3.34
CA ALA A 58 -14.74 3.38 1.94
C ALA A 58 -14.87 4.63 1.04
N GLY A 59 -14.07 4.71 0.00
CA GLY A 59 -14.03 5.86 -0.92
C GLY A 59 -13.36 7.14 -0.39
N TYR A 60 -12.80 7.14 0.82
CA TYR A 60 -12.11 8.29 1.41
C TYR A 60 -10.60 8.10 1.46
N LEU A 61 -9.86 9.18 1.21
CA LEU A 61 -8.43 9.27 1.51
C LEU A 61 -8.25 9.95 2.86
N SER A 62 -8.16 9.16 3.93
CA SER A 62 -8.12 9.71 5.27
C SER A 62 -6.75 10.30 5.63
N ARG A 63 -6.75 11.23 6.58
CA ARG A 63 -5.50 11.75 7.16
C ARG A 63 -4.70 10.67 7.90
N SER A 64 -5.38 9.65 8.43
CA SER A 64 -4.72 8.53 9.11
C SER A 64 -3.95 7.67 8.09
N LEU A 65 -4.57 7.35 6.95
CA LEU A 65 -3.94 6.59 5.88
C LEU A 65 -2.74 7.35 5.31
N LEU A 66 -2.90 8.66 5.06
CA LEU A 66 -1.80 9.52 4.60
C LEU A 66 -0.60 9.45 5.55
N LYS A 67 -0.81 9.66 6.85
CA LYS A 67 0.27 9.64 7.84
C LYS A 67 0.98 8.29 7.91
N SER A 68 0.23 7.18 7.89
CA SER A 68 0.86 5.85 7.93
C SER A 68 1.67 5.58 6.67
N CYS A 69 1.19 6.01 5.49
CA CYS A 69 1.96 5.93 4.25
C CYS A 69 3.23 6.79 4.33
N GLU A 70 3.13 8.04 4.81
CA GLU A 70 4.29 8.94 5.01
C GLU A 70 5.33 8.28 5.94
N SER A 71 4.89 7.79 7.11
CA SER A 71 5.78 7.12 8.07
C SER A 71 6.47 5.89 7.47
N SER A 72 5.74 5.01 6.78
CA SER A 72 6.33 3.82 6.16
C SER A 72 7.38 4.14 5.09
N ILE A 73 7.14 5.19 4.29
CA ILE A 73 8.07 5.63 3.25
C ILE A 73 9.31 6.26 3.88
N SER A 74 9.12 7.09 4.91
CA SER A 74 10.23 7.69 5.65
C SER A 74 11.12 6.63 6.32
N SER A 75 10.55 5.67 7.05
CA SER A 75 11.31 4.58 7.68
C SER A 75 12.15 3.80 6.67
N TRP A 76 11.56 3.47 5.51
CA TRP A 76 12.32 2.81 4.45
C TRP A 76 13.44 3.69 3.87
N MET A 77 13.18 4.99 3.67
CA MET A 77 14.17 5.90 3.08
C MET A 77 15.34 6.22 4.02
N GLU A 78 15.10 6.22 5.32
CA GLU A 78 16.10 6.58 6.34
C GLU A 78 16.94 5.36 6.73
N ASP A 79 16.28 4.23 6.98
CA ASP A 79 16.92 3.07 7.63
C ASP A 79 16.70 1.74 6.87
N GLU A 80 16.08 1.78 5.68
CA GLU A 80 15.66 0.58 4.90
C GLU A 80 14.70 -0.34 5.68
N GLU A 81 14.04 0.18 6.72
CA GLU A 81 13.10 -0.59 7.54
C GLU A 81 11.80 -0.89 6.78
N SER A 82 11.38 -2.15 6.87
CA SER A 82 10.14 -2.64 6.30
C SER A 82 8.93 -2.26 7.15
N SER A 83 7.77 -2.06 6.51
CA SER A 83 6.53 -1.67 7.19
C SER A 83 5.32 -2.45 6.69
N ILE A 84 4.43 -2.83 7.58
CA ILE A 84 3.07 -3.27 7.24
C ILE A 84 2.05 -2.35 7.89
N ILE A 85 1.09 -1.89 7.10
CA ILE A 85 0.00 -1.00 7.51
C ILE A 85 -1.29 -1.81 7.50
N ARG A 86 -1.86 -2.01 8.69
CA ARG A 86 -3.22 -2.50 8.86
C ARG A 86 -4.21 -1.36 8.66
N VAL A 87 -5.09 -1.49 7.68
CA VAL A 87 -6.08 -0.49 7.32
C VAL A 87 -7.44 -0.93 7.85
N VAL A 88 -7.99 -0.20 8.80
CA VAL A 88 -9.38 -0.36 9.22
C VAL A 88 -10.26 0.39 8.22
N GLY A 89 -10.83 -0.33 7.25
CA GLY A 89 -11.64 0.23 6.16
C GLY A 89 -11.18 -0.29 4.80
N GLU A 90 -10.92 0.59 3.83
CA GLU A 90 -10.43 0.24 2.48
C GLU A 90 -9.03 0.81 2.23
N GLU A 91 -8.14 -0.01 1.69
CA GLU A 91 -6.78 0.29 1.25
C GLU A 91 -6.67 0.58 -0.26
N ASP A 92 -7.72 0.30 -1.04
CA ASP A 92 -7.78 0.41 -2.52
C ASP A 92 -7.30 1.74 -3.11
N LEU A 93 -7.56 2.85 -2.41
CA LEU A 93 -7.17 4.19 -2.87
C LEU A 93 -5.75 4.59 -2.46
N SER A 94 -5.09 3.83 -1.59
CA SER A 94 -3.73 4.11 -1.12
C SER A 94 -2.69 4.30 -2.23
N PRO A 95 -2.75 3.64 -3.42
CA PRO A 95 -1.80 3.90 -4.50
C PRO A 95 -1.79 5.37 -4.96
N LEU A 96 -2.90 6.10 -4.83
CA LEU A 96 -2.98 7.52 -5.17
C LEU A 96 -2.12 8.39 -4.24
N LEU A 97 -1.95 7.97 -2.98
CA LEU A 97 -1.07 8.62 -2.00
C LEU A 97 0.37 8.13 -2.15
N LEU A 98 0.56 6.81 -2.29
CA LEU A 98 1.87 6.16 -2.32
C LEU A 98 2.72 6.65 -3.50
N HIS A 99 2.17 6.72 -4.70
CA HIS A 99 2.94 7.13 -5.89
C HIS A 99 3.61 8.51 -5.72
N PRO A 100 2.89 9.59 -5.37
CA PRO A 100 3.49 10.90 -5.11
C PRO A 100 4.62 10.90 -4.07
N MET A 101 4.48 10.12 -3.00
CA MET A 101 5.37 10.13 -1.84
C MET A 101 6.59 9.23 -2.01
N ALA A 102 6.42 8.04 -2.59
CA ALA A 102 7.49 7.05 -2.72
C ALA A 102 8.64 7.57 -3.59
N PRO A 103 9.91 7.23 -3.31
CA PRO A 103 11.04 7.68 -4.13
C PRO A 103 10.93 7.18 -5.59
N ILE A 104 11.59 7.86 -6.52
CA ILE A 104 11.61 7.41 -7.92
C ILE A 104 12.31 6.06 -8.00
N GLY A 105 11.74 5.15 -8.80
CA GLY A 105 12.23 3.79 -8.94
C GLY A 105 11.58 2.80 -7.97
N SER A 106 10.68 3.23 -7.08
CA SER A 106 9.74 2.34 -6.37
C SER A 106 8.79 1.65 -7.34
N VAL A 107 8.14 0.60 -6.86
CA VAL A 107 7.06 -0.08 -7.58
C VAL A 107 5.89 -0.35 -6.65
N VAL A 108 4.68 0.01 -7.08
CA VAL A 108 3.43 -0.27 -6.38
C VAL A 108 2.71 -1.40 -7.10
N LEU A 109 2.36 -2.45 -6.36
CA LEU A 109 1.61 -3.60 -6.84
C LEU A 109 0.29 -3.73 -6.10
N TYR A 110 -0.77 -3.96 -6.86
CA TYR A 110 -2.11 -4.13 -6.32
C TYR A 110 -2.95 -5.03 -7.21
N GLY A 111 -3.91 -5.72 -6.62
CA GLY A 111 -4.90 -6.51 -7.36
C GLY A 111 -5.92 -5.59 -8.04
N GLN A 112 -6.27 -5.88 -9.29
CA GLN A 112 -7.36 -5.20 -9.97
C GLN A 112 -8.41 -6.22 -10.45
N PRO A 113 -9.69 -6.06 -10.07
CA PRO A 113 -10.77 -6.93 -10.54
C PRO A 113 -10.80 -7.04 -12.07
N GLY A 114 -10.83 -8.28 -12.57
CA GLY A 114 -10.84 -8.59 -14.00
C GLY A 114 -9.52 -8.34 -14.74
N ARG A 115 -8.45 -7.90 -14.05
CA ARG A 115 -7.13 -7.66 -14.64
C ARG A 115 -5.99 -8.41 -13.96
N GLY A 116 -6.19 -8.90 -12.74
CA GLY A 116 -5.15 -9.58 -11.97
C GLY A 116 -4.20 -8.59 -11.30
N LEU A 117 -2.95 -9.00 -11.08
CA LEU A 117 -1.93 -8.17 -10.45
C LEU A 117 -1.49 -7.04 -11.39
N VAL A 118 -1.58 -5.81 -10.91
CA VAL A 118 -1.13 -4.61 -11.63
C VAL A 118 0.20 -4.16 -11.04
N ILE A 119 1.14 -3.81 -11.92
CA ILE A 119 2.46 -3.28 -11.55
C ILE A 119 2.55 -1.84 -12.04
N ARG A 120 2.84 -0.89 -11.15
CA ARG A 120 3.02 0.52 -11.48
C ARG A 120 4.35 1.02 -10.93
N TRP A 121 5.21 1.51 -11.82
CA TRP A 121 6.46 2.13 -11.43
C TRP A 121 6.22 3.54 -10.94
N CYS A 122 6.97 3.95 -9.91
CA CYS A 122 7.00 5.33 -9.44
C CYS A 122 8.07 6.10 -10.23
N ASP A 123 7.61 6.80 -11.25
CA ASP A 123 8.34 7.78 -12.06
C ASP A 123 7.65 9.16 -12.00
N GLU A 124 8.21 10.15 -12.68
CA GLU A 124 7.61 11.50 -12.71
C GLU A 124 6.20 11.50 -13.31
N GLU A 125 5.95 10.68 -14.34
CA GLU A 125 4.65 10.63 -15.01
C GLU A 125 3.55 10.10 -14.08
N SER A 126 3.80 8.96 -13.44
CA SER A 126 2.89 8.33 -12.47
C SER A 126 2.62 9.25 -11.27
N LYS A 127 3.64 9.95 -10.77
CA LYS A 127 3.49 10.96 -9.71
C LYS A 127 2.59 12.11 -10.13
N ILE A 128 2.84 12.71 -11.30
CA ILE A 128 2.03 13.81 -11.84
C ILE A 128 0.58 13.33 -12.04
N ARG A 129 0.39 12.14 -12.60
CA ARG A 129 -0.92 11.55 -12.82
C ARG A 129 -1.70 11.39 -11.51
N CYS A 130 -1.09 10.83 -10.48
CA CYS A 130 -1.76 10.65 -9.19
C CYS A 130 -2.07 11.99 -8.53
N ARG A 131 -1.15 12.97 -8.56
CA ARG A 131 -1.41 14.35 -8.09
C ARG A 131 -2.59 15.00 -8.82
N ASN A 132 -2.73 14.78 -10.12
CA ASN A 132 -3.86 15.29 -10.89
C ASN A 132 -5.18 14.62 -10.51
N LEU A 133 -5.17 13.31 -10.25
CA LEU A 133 -6.36 12.60 -9.76
C LEU A 133 -6.77 13.08 -8.37
N LEU A 134 -5.80 13.31 -7.47
CA LEU A 134 -6.05 13.85 -6.13
C LEU A 134 -6.73 15.22 -6.15
N ARG A 135 -6.48 16.06 -7.17
CA ARG A 135 -7.18 17.35 -7.34
C ARG A 135 -8.68 17.21 -7.61
N GLY A 136 -9.14 16.02 -7.98
CA GLY A 136 -10.57 15.73 -8.18
C GLY A 136 -11.32 15.39 -6.89
N PHE A 137 -10.62 15.20 -5.76
CA PHE A 137 -11.25 14.91 -4.47
C PHE A 137 -11.71 16.22 -3.80
N SER A 138 -12.88 16.18 -3.16
CA SER A 138 -13.31 17.24 -2.24
C SER A 138 -12.65 17.09 -0.88
N VAL A 139 -12.48 18.20 -0.18
CA VAL A 139 -12.07 18.20 1.23
C VAL A 139 -13.35 18.35 2.05
N ASP A 140 -13.65 17.33 2.84
CA ASP A 140 -14.74 17.33 3.81
C ASP A 140 -14.25 17.82 5.19
#